data_AF-J3LDB9-F1
#
_entry.id   AF-J3LDB9-F1
#
_cell.length_a   1.000
_cell.length_b   1.000
_cell.length_c   1.000
_cell.angle_alpha   90.00
_cell.angle_beta   90.00
_cell.angle_gamma   90.00
#
_symmetry.space_group_name_H-M   'P 1'
#
loop_
_entity.id
_entity.type
_entity.pdbx_description
1 polymer ?
#
loop_
_entity_poly.entity_id
_entity_poly.type
_entity_poly.pdbx_seq_one_letter_code
_entity_poly.pdbx_strand_id
1 'polypeptide(L)'
;MRDFLLQRERLTSHVASTIDSCMKEHSIAIEIAREKIHVLIEESWKDFNDEWLDSSNTQPMQLMERIFNLTRTMEFIYKKDDAYTNGHTIKDNIHSLFVDPVMMT
;
A
#
# COMPACT_ATOMS: atom_id res chain seq x y z
N MET A 1 5.96 -4.20 3.22
CA MET A 1 4.99 -4.70 4.22
C MET A 1 5.78 -5.13 5.45
N ARG A 2 5.73 -4.37 6.56
CA ARG A 2 6.63 -4.57 7.71
C ARG A 2 6.04 -5.51 8.77
N ASP A 3 6.94 -6.02 9.61
CA ASP A 3 6.82 -7.12 10.56
C ASP A 3 5.57 -7.12 11.43
N PHE A 4 5.09 -5.96 11.88
CA PHE A 4 3.92 -5.85 12.74
C PHE A 4 2.61 -6.27 12.05
N LEU A 5 2.41 -5.86 10.80
CA LEU A 5 1.27 -6.29 9.99
C LEU A 5 1.29 -7.81 9.78
N LEU A 6 2.47 -8.33 9.41
CA LEU A 6 2.67 -9.76 9.16
C LEU A 6 2.47 -10.60 10.43
N GLN A 7 2.98 -10.15 11.58
CA GLN A 7 2.78 -10.82 12.86
C GLN A 7 1.30 -10.88 13.21
N ARG A 8 0.57 -9.78 13.04
CA ARG A 8 -0.87 -9.76 13.30
C ARG A 8 -1.62 -10.71 12.36
N GLU A 9 -1.34 -10.66 11.06
CA GLU A 9 -1.96 -11.56 10.08
C GLU A 9 -1.76 -13.04 10.45
N ARG A 10 -0.54 -13.40 10.90
CA ARG A 10 -0.23 -14.75 11.40
C ARG A 10 -0.97 -15.14 12.68
N LEU A 11 -1.28 -14.18 13.55
CA LEU A 11 -2.05 -14.41 14.78
C LEU A 11 -3.54 -14.62 14.48
N THR A 12 -4.08 -13.95 13.46
CA THR A 12 -5.43 -14.19 12.93
C THR A 12 -5.42 -15.44 12.05
N SER A 13 -5.52 -16.62 12.68
CA SER A 13 -5.52 -17.99 12.11
C SER A 13 -6.41 -18.25 10.87
N HIS A 14 -7.20 -17.29 10.40
CA HIS A 14 -8.23 -17.50 9.38
C HIS A 14 -7.76 -17.28 7.94
N VAL A 15 -6.64 -16.58 7.68
CA VAL A 15 -6.14 -16.32 6.32
C VAL A 15 -4.60 -16.35 6.28
N ALA A 16 -4.01 -17.07 5.31
CA ALA A 16 -2.58 -17.04 5.08
C ALA A 16 -2.15 -15.69 4.48
N SER A 17 -1.10 -15.06 5.04
CA SER A 17 -0.57 -13.82 4.48
C SER A 17 0.06 -14.05 3.09
N THR A 18 0.19 -12.98 2.30
CA THR A 18 0.90 -13.02 1.02
C THR A 18 2.35 -13.48 1.21
N ILE A 19 3.01 -13.05 2.29
CA ILE A 19 4.38 -13.47 2.62
C ILE A 19 4.43 -14.97 2.93
N ASP A 20 3.52 -15.49 3.77
CA ASP A 20 3.48 -16.91 4.11
C ASP A 20 3.18 -17.78 2.89
N SER A 21 2.29 -17.32 2.02
CA SER A 21 1.95 -18.00 0.77
C SER A 21 3.16 -18.04 -0.17
N CYS A 22 3.87 -16.92 -0.33
CA CYS A 22 5.09 -16.83 -1.14
C CYS A 22 6.23 -17.72 -0.60
N MET A 23 6.43 -17.73 0.73
CA MET A 23 7.40 -18.61 1.39
C MET A 23 7.08 -20.07 1.11
N LYS A 24 5.82 -20.47 1.25
CA LYS A 24 5.37 -21.85 1.06
C LYS A 24 5.47 -22.28 -0.40
N GLU A 25 5.05 -21.43 -1.34
CA GLU A 25 5.05 -21.72 -2.77
C GLU A 25 6.47 -21.90 -3.32
N HIS A 26 7.40 -21.03 -2.92
CA HIS A 26 8.76 -21.05 -3.45
C HIS A 26 9.77 -21.75 -2.53
N SER A 27 9.35 -22.21 -1.35
CA SER A 27 10.23 -22.81 -0.32
C SER A 27 11.41 -21.90 0.06
N ILE A 28 11.12 -20.63 0.30
CA ILE A 28 12.11 -19.58 0.58
C ILE A 28 11.96 -19.00 2.00
N ALA A 29 13.03 -18.39 2.50
CA ALA A 29 13.02 -17.65 3.76
C ALA A 29 12.17 -16.37 3.69
N ILE A 30 11.75 -15.87 4.86
CA ILE A 30 10.86 -14.71 4.99
C ILE A 30 11.48 -13.44 4.38
N GLU A 31 12.79 -13.26 4.51
CA GLU A 31 13.53 -12.11 3.97
C GLU A 31 13.49 -12.13 2.43
N ILE A 32 13.67 -13.30 1.82
CA ILE A 32 13.61 -13.48 0.37
C ILE A 32 12.17 -13.27 -0.14
N ALA A 33 11.17 -13.78 0.58
CA ALA A 33 9.77 -13.58 0.23
C ALA A 33 9.38 -12.08 0.28
N ARG A 34 9.85 -11.36 1.30
CA ARG A 34 9.65 -9.91 1.42
C ARG A 34 10.28 -9.14 0.27
N GLU A 35 11.52 -9.45 -0.07
CA GLU A 35 12.21 -8.81 -1.19
C GLU A 35 11.50 -9.08 -2.51
N LYS A 36 11.08 -10.33 -2.75
CA LYS A 36 10.32 -10.70 -3.95
C LYS A 36 8.99 -9.93 -4.05
N ILE A 37 8.25 -9.84 -2.95
CA ILE A 37 7.00 -9.06 -2.90
C ILE A 37 7.27 -7.56 -3.09
N HIS A 38 8.36 -7.04 -2.52
CA HIS A 38 8.76 -5.64 -2.71
C HIS A 38 9.06 -5.34 -4.18
N VAL A 39 9.83 -6.20 -4.85
CA VAL A 39 10.10 -6.07 -6.30
C VAL A 39 8.80 -6.08 -7.11
N LEU A 40 7.86 -6.98 -6.81
CA LEU A 40 6.56 -7.01 -7.49
C LEU A 40 5.74 -5.73 -7.29
N ILE A 41 5.81 -5.12 -6.11
CA ILE A 41 5.16 -3.82 -5.85
C ILE A 41 5.82 -2.73 -6.69
N GLU A 42 7.15 -2.67 -6.74
CA GLU A 42 7.89 -1.68 -7.54
C GLU A 42 7.66 -1.86 -9.04
N GLU A 43 7.60 -3.09 -9.54
CA GLU A 43 7.24 -3.40 -10.92
C GLU A 43 5.81 -2.96 -11.23
N SER A 44 4.86 -3.27 -10.34
CA SER A 44 3.47 -2.84 -10.50
C SER A 44 3.33 -1.32 -10.53
N TRP A 45 4.13 -0.58 -9.74
CA TRP A 45 4.15 0.87 -9.79
C TRP A 45 4.66 1.44 -11.12
N LYS A 46 5.66 0.78 -11.73
CA LYS A 46 6.16 1.18 -13.06
C LYS A 46 5.10 0.97 -14.12
N ASP A 47 4.50 -0.22 -14.18
CA ASP A 47 3.41 -0.53 -15.11
C ASP A 47 2.26 0.48 -14.97
N PHE A 48 1.91 0.82 -13.73
CA PHE A 48 0.83 1.75 -13.44
C PHE A 48 1.15 3.19 -13.87
N ASN A 49 2.40 3.63 -13.72
CA ASN A 49 2.85 4.94 -14.19
C ASN A 49 2.92 5.01 -15.72
N ASP A 50 3.37 3.93 -16.38
CA ASP A 50 3.44 3.87 -17.84
C ASP A 50 2.04 3.95 -18.46
N GLU A 51 1.08 3.19 -17.93
CA GLU A 51 -0.32 3.21 -18.37
C GLU A 51 -0.99 4.58 -18.13
N TRP A 52 -0.64 5.24 -17.02
CA TRP A 52 -1.14 6.58 -16.67
C TRP A 52 -0.59 7.67 -17.61
N LEU A 53 0.65 7.54 -18.07
CA LEU A 53 1.33 8.50 -18.96
C LEU A 53 1.11 8.19 -20.44
N ASP A 54 0.57 7.02 -20.78
CA ASP A 54 0.30 6.65 -22.16
C ASP A 54 -0.83 7.49 -22.76
N SER A 55 -0.46 8.43 -23.63
CA SER A 55 -1.38 9.26 -24.40
C SER A 55 -2.29 8.48 -25.37
N SER A 56 -1.96 7.21 -25.67
CA SER A 56 -2.76 6.33 -26.51
C SER A 56 -3.80 5.51 -25.72
N ASN A 57 -3.78 5.62 -24.38
CA ASN A 57 -4.73 4.95 -23.51
C ASN A 57 -6.16 5.43 -23.79
N THR A 58 -7.06 4.47 -23.99
CA THR A 58 -8.48 4.73 -24.30
C THR A 58 -9.37 4.79 -23.06
N GLN A 59 -8.81 4.50 -21.89
CA GLN A 59 -9.55 4.50 -20.64
C GLN A 59 -9.86 5.92 -20.16
N PRO A 60 -11.01 6.12 -19.49
CA PRO A 60 -11.35 7.44 -18.97
C PRO A 60 -10.31 7.91 -17.95
N MET A 61 -9.71 9.09 -18.19
CA MET A 61 -8.70 9.68 -17.30
C MET A 61 -9.20 9.74 -15.84
N GLN A 62 -10.46 10.10 -15.62
CA GLN A 62 -11.09 10.17 -14.30
C GLN A 62 -11.14 8.81 -13.58
N LEU A 63 -11.31 7.71 -14.32
CA LEU A 63 -11.28 6.37 -13.76
C LEU A 63 -9.85 6.05 -13.29
N MET A 64 -8.88 6.34 -14.15
CA MET A 64 -7.47 6.13 -13.85
C MET A 64 -7.02 7.00 -12.65
N GLU A 65 -7.49 8.24 -12.53
CA GLU A 65 -7.18 9.13 -11.39
C GLU A 65 -7.67 8.52 -10.08
N ARG A 66 -8.88 7.95 -10.08
CA ARG A 66 -9.45 7.33 -8.89
C ARG A 66 -8.64 6.12 -8.45
N ILE A 67 -8.25 5.25 -9.39
CA ILE A 67 -7.42 4.08 -9.10
C ILE A 67 -6.05 4.55 -8.57
N PHE A 68 -5.43 5.53 -9.22
CA PHE A 68 -4.14 6.08 -8.83
C PHE A 68 -4.17 6.76 -7.45
N ASN A 69 -5.22 7.51 -7.15
CA ASN A 69 -5.43 8.08 -5.82
C ASN A 69 -5.63 6.98 -4.75
N LEU A 70 -6.35 5.92 -5.07
CA LEU A 70 -6.58 4.81 -4.15
C LEU A 70 -5.27 4.06 -3.83
N THR A 71 -4.47 3.73 -4.85
CA THR A 71 -3.18 3.06 -4.66
C THR A 71 -2.22 3.90 -3.80
N ARG A 72 -2.11 5.21 -4.06
CA ARG A 72 -1.32 6.13 -3.23
C ARG A 72 -1.83 6.22 -1.79
N THR A 73 -3.15 6.19 -1.61
CA THR A 73 -3.76 6.19 -0.27
C THR A 73 -3.39 4.92 0.49
N MET A 74 -3.43 3.75 -0.16
CA MET A 74 -3.03 2.48 0.46
C MET A 74 -1.55 2.48 0.83
N GLU A 75 -0.68 2.99 -0.05
CA GLU A 75 0.73 3.16 0.27
C GLU A 75 0.89 4.05 1.51
N PHE A 76 0.26 5.24 1.54
CA PHE A 76 0.33 6.14 2.68
C PHE A 76 -0.12 5.49 3.99
N ILE A 77 -1.27 4.80 3.97
CA ILE A 77 -1.86 4.13 5.14
C ILE A 77 -0.92 3.04 5.67
N TYR A 78 -0.31 2.23 4.80
CA TYR A 78 0.51 1.10 5.23
C TYR A 78 2.03 1.38 5.21
N LYS A 79 2.44 2.63 4.89
CA LYS A 79 3.85 3.02 4.75
C LYS A 79 4.62 2.87 6.04
N LYS A 80 4.01 3.21 7.18
CA LYS A 80 4.67 3.26 8.50
C LYS A 80 4.24 2.11 9.40
N ASP A 81 2.93 1.96 9.57
CA ASP A 81 2.24 0.99 10.42
C ASP A 81 0.93 0.56 9.73
N ASP A 82 0.11 -0.27 10.37
CA ASP A 82 -1.28 -0.47 9.97
C ASP A 82 -2.14 0.74 10.38
N ALA A 83 -2.05 1.85 9.65
CA ALA A 83 -2.85 3.01 9.97
C ALA A 83 -4.36 2.82 9.71
N TYR A 84 -4.74 1.78 8.95
CA TYR A 84 -6.14 1.50 8.67
C TYR A 84 -6.82 0.96 9.93
N THR A 85 -6.18 0.00 10.59
CA THR A 85 -6.69 -0.61 11.81
C THR A 85 -6.31 0.20 13.05
N ASN A 86 -5.09 0.74 13.07
CA ASN A 86 -4.57 1.63 14.11
C ASN A 86 -4.65 3.10 13.67
N GLY A 87 -5.89 3.60 13.55
CA GLY A 87 -6.18 4.96 13.04
C GLY A 87 -5.54 6.09 13.84
N HIS A 88 -5.06 5.84 15.06
CA HIS A 88 -4.35 6.85 15.85
C HIS A 88 -3.08 7.34 15.15
N THR A 89 -2.44 6.50 14.34
CA THR A 89 -1.17 6.83 13.65
C THR A 89 -1.31 7.90 12.56
N ILE A 90 -2.52 8.14 12.04
CA ILE A 90 -2.82 9.17 11.03
C ILE A 90 -3.63 10.34 11.59
N LYS A 91 -3.88 10.37 12.90
CA LYS A 91 -4.70 11.40 13.56
C LYS A 91 -4.20 12.81 13.25
N ASP A 92 -2.90 13.04 13.33
CA ASP A 92 -2.31 14.37 13.10
C ASP A 92 -2.49 14.82 11.65
N ASN A 93 -2.41 13.90 10.69
CA ASN A 93 -2.67 14.19 9.28
C ASN A 93 -4.14 14.56 9.05
N ILE A 94 -5.07 13.83 9.69
CA ILE A 94 -6.51 14.15 9.63
C ILE A 94 -6.77 15.54 10.21
N HIS A 95 -6.15 15.85 11.35
CA HIS A 95 -6.30 17.15 12.00
C HIS A 95 -5.79 18.28 11.09
N SER A 96 -4.59 18.12 10.53
CA SER A 96 -4.01 19.11 9.60
C SER A 96 -4.80 19.29 8.31
N LEU A 97 -5.48 18.27 7.81
CA LEU A 97 -6.21 18.33 6.54
C LEU A 97 -7.65 18.83 6.69
N PHE A 98 -8.30 18.53 7.82
CA PHE A 98 -9.75 18.68 7.96
C PHE A 98 -10.19 19.47 9.20
N VAL A 99 -9.30 19.74 10.15
CA VAL A 99 -9.64 20.42 11.41
C VAL A 99 -8.93 21.75 11.54
N ASP A 100 -7.61 21.77 11.35
CA ASP A 100 -6.81 22.97 11.49
C ASP A 100 -6.93 23.84 10.23
N PRO A 101 -7.33 25.11 10.36
CA PRO A 101 -7.31 26.02 9.24
C PRO A 101 -5.87 26.37 8.87
N VAL A 102 -5.60 26.45 7.56
CA VAL A 102 -4.33 27.01 7.08
C VAL A 102 -4.37 28.52 7.32
N MET A 103 -3.53 29.01 8.23
CA MET A 103 -3.37 30.44 8.44
C MET A 103 -2.60 31.04 7.26
N MET A 104 -3.27 31.90 6.48
CA MET A 104 -2.61 32.72 5.48
C MET A 104 -2.06 33.97 6.19
N THR A 105 -0.74 34.01 6.39
CA THR A 105 0.00 35.22 6.76
C THR A 105 0.22 36.11 5.55
#